data_AF-A0AB37CX63-F1
#
_entry.id   AF-A0AB37CX63-F1
#
_cell.length_a   1.000
_cell.length_b   1.000
_cell.length_c   1.000
_cell.angle_alpha   90.00
_cell.angle_beta   90.00
_cell.angle_gamma   90.00
#
_symmetry.space_group_name_H-M   'P 1'
#
loop_
_entity.id
_entity.type
_entity.pdbx_description
1 polymer ?
#
loop_
_entity_poly.entity_id
_entity_poly.type
_entity_poly.pdbx_seq_one_letter_code
_entity_poly.pdbx_strand_id
1 'polypeptide(L)' 'MSRADPQINIRVPIELKKEIEHAAIENSRSLNAEVVYRLQESLSSGRVNKSELTTEELMEELSSRLEKFKITIEK' A
#
# COMPACT_ATOMS: atom_id res chain seq x y z
N MET A 1 -18.10 16.25 -21.87
CA MET A 1 -17.63 16.00 -20.49
C MET A 1 -17.28 14.54 -20.37
N SER A 2 -16.05 14.19 -20.73
CA SER A 2 -15.60 12.81 -20.87
C SER A 2 -14.78 12.47 -19.64
N ARG A 3 -15.41 11.86 -18.62
CA ARG A 3 -14.65 11.12 -17.60
C ARG A 3 -14.15 9.85 -18.28
N ALA A 4 -13.05 9.98 -19.01
CA ALA A 4 -12.33 8.87 -19.61
C ALA A 4 -11.33 8.34 -18.59
N ASP A 5 -11.82 7.81 -17.47
CA ASP A 5 -10.97 7.01 -16.62
C ASP A 5 -10.56 5.76 -17.43
N PRO A 6 -9.25 5.48 -17.59
CA PRO A 6 -8.80 4.35 -18.39
C PRO A 6 -9.29 3.05 -17.77
N GLN A 7 -10.12 2.30 -18.50
CA GLN A 7 -10.59 0.99 -18.06
C GLN A 7 -9.48 -0.04 -18.23
N ILE A 8 -9.00 -0.59 -17.11
CA ILE A 8 -7.99 -1.65 -17.10
C ILE A 8 -8.70 -3.00 -17.03
N ASN A 9 -8.49 -3.84 -18.05
CA ASN A 9 -8.96 -5.22 -18.05
C ASN A 9 -7.90 -6.12 -17.40
N ILE A 10 -8.08 -6.44 -16.12
CA ILE A 10 -7.15 -7.29 -15.36
C ILE A 10 -7.68 -8.73 -15.37
N ARG A 11 -6.80 -9.71 -15.69
CA ARG A 11 -7.10 -11.12 -15.44
C ARG A 11 -6.65 -11.46 -14.03
N VAL A 12 -7.60 -11.86 -13.18
CA VAL A 12 -7.33 -12.27 -11.81
C VAL A 12 -7.69 -13.75 -11.62
N PRO A 13 -6.93 -14.50 -10.79
CA PRO A 13 -7.33 -15.82 -10.34
C PRO A 13 -8.71 -15.78 -9.66
N ILE A 14 -9.48 -16.87 -9.77
CA ILE A 14 -10.84 -16.95 -9.23
C ILE A 14 -10.89 -16.82 -7.71
N GLU A 15 -9.87 -17.34 -7.03
CA GLU A 15 -9.72 -17.26 -5.57
C GLU A 15 -9.57 -15.80 -5.14
N LEU A 16 -8.66 -15.05 -5.78
CA LEU A 16 -8.44 -13.64 -5.50
C LEU A 16 -9.71 -12.80 -5.78
N LYS A 17 -10.46 -13.10 -6.85
CA LYS A 17 -11.72 -12.40 -7.13
C LYS A 17 -12.72 -12.57 -5.99
N LYS A 18 -12.85 -13.78 -5.44
CA LYS A 18 -13.75 -14.07 -4.31
C LYS A 18 -13.33 -13.35 -3.04
N GLU A 19 -12.03 -13.31 -2.75
CA GLU A 19 -11.52 -12.57 -1.59
C GLU A 19 -11.84 -11.07 -1.68
N ILE A 20 -11.66 -10.47 -2.86
CA ILE A 20 -11.99 -9.06 -3.08
C ILE A 20 -13.51 -8.83 -3.00
N GLU A 21 -14.33 -9.75 -3.51
CA GLU A 21 -15.79 -9.67 -3.38
C GLU A 21 -16.24 -9.72 -1.92
N HIS A 22 -15.69 -10.64 -1.12
CA HIS A 22 -15.95 -10.71 0.32
C HIS A 22 -15.54 -9.41 1.02
N ALA A 23 -14.31 -8.95 0.79
CA ALA A 23 -13.82 -7.70 1.38
C ALA A 23 -14.66 -6.48 0.95
N ALA A 24 -15.14 -6.45 -0.30
CA ALA A 24 -16.00 -5.37 -0.79
C ALA A 24 -17.36 -5.36 -0.06
N ILE A 25 -17.94 -6.54 0.19
CA ILE A 25 -19.18 -6.67 0.97
C ILE A 25 -18.97 -6.21 2.41
N GLU A 26 -17.89 -6.67 3.07
CA GLU A 26 -17.57 -6.28 4.44
C GLU A 26 -17.34 -4.76 4.56
N ASN A 27 -16.63 -4.17 3.59
CA ASN A 27 -16.34 -2.74 3.56
C ASN A 27 -17.48 -1.89 2.97
N SER A 28 -18.63 -2.49 2.61
CA SER A 28 -19.77 -1.81 1.96
C SER A 28 -19.38 -0.99 0.73
N ARG A 29 -18.43 -1.50 -0.06
CA ARG A 29 -17.90 -0.87 -1.28
C ARG A 29 -18.28 -1.71 -2.50
N SER A 30 -18.33 -1.06 -3.66
CA SER A 30 -18.39 -1.81 -4.92
C SER A 30 -17.09 -2.58 -5.14
N LEU A 31 -17.14 -3.70 -5.86
CA LEU A 31 -15.95 -4.48 -6.20
C LEU A 31 -14.86 -3.60 -6.84
N ASN A 32 -15.26 -2.74 -7.79
CA ASN A 32 -14.33 -1.81 -8.44
C ASN A 32 -13.73 -0.79 -7.46
N ALA A 33 -14.52 -0.28 -6.52
CA ALA A 33 -14.02 0.65 -5.50
C ALA A 33 -13.02 -0.03 -4.56
N GLU A 34 -13.27 -1.28 -4.19
CA GLU A 34 -12.36 -2.05 -3.33
C GLU A 34 -11.04 -2.39 -4.06
N VAL A 35 -11.11 -2.76 -5.34
CA VAL A 35 -9.91 -2.97 -6.17
C VAL A 35 -9.09 -1.68 -6.27
N VAL A 36 -9.74 -0.56 -6.57
CA VAL A 36 -9.06 0.75 -6.65
C VAL A 36 -8.43 1.11 -5.30
N TYR A 37 -9.16 0.94 -4.20
CA TYR A 37 -8.66 1.20 -2.86
C TYR A 37 -7.43 0.36 -2.54
N ARG A 38 -7.45 -0.95 -2.77
CA ARG A 38 -6.30 -1.83 -2.52
C ARG A 38 -5.11 -1.52 -3.41
N LEU A 39 -5.35 -1.13 -4.66
CA LEU A 39 -4.28 -0.66 -5.56
C LEU A 39 -3.67 0.63 -5.02
N GLN A 40 -4.49 1.61 -4.67
CA GLN A 40 -4.05 2.88 -4.07
C GLN A 40 -3.26 2.64 -2.78
N GLU A 41 -3.77 1.78 -1.91
CA GLU A 41 -3.12 1.36 -0.68
C GLU A 41 -1.77 0.71 -1.00
N SER A 42 -1.70 -0.29 -1.86
CA SER A 42 -0.43 -0.96 -2.23
C SER A 42 0.61 0.00 -2.82
N LEU A 43 0.17 0.96 -3.63
CA LEU A 43 1.00 2.03 -4.18
C LEU A 43 1.44 3.05 -3.12
N SER A 44 0.67 3.20 -2.04
CA SER A 44 0.94 4.09 -0.92
C SER A 44 1.75 3.39 0.18
N SER A 45 1.59 2.09 0.42
CA SER A 45 2.31 1.32 1.45
C SER A 45 3.82 1.21 1.16
N GLY A 46 4.23 1.33 -0.10
CA GLY A 46 5.65 1.48 -0.48
C GLY A 46 6.19 2.90 -0.36
N ARG A 47 5.30 3.89 -0.20
CA ARG A 47 5.61 5.29 0.04
C ARG A 47 5.25 5.60 1.47
N VAL A 48 6.18 5.29 2.39
CA VAL A 48 6.22 6.02 3.66
C VAL A 48 6.24 7.51 3.29
N ASN A 49 5.08 8.16 3.38
CA ASN A 49 4.97 9.60 3.23
C ASN A 49 5.68 10.18 4.44
N LYS A 50 7.01 10.36 4.32
CA LYS A 50 7.85 11.03 5.32
C LYS A 50 7.32 12.42 5.70
N SER A 51 6.40 12.96 4.93
CA SER A 51 5.72 14.23 5.18
C SER A 51 4.57 14.17 6.20
N GLU A 52 4.02 12.99 6.50
CA GLU A 52 2.95 12.82 7.53
C GLU A 52 3.48 12.21 8.84
N LEU A 53 4.73 11.79 8.82
CA LEU A 53 5.36 11.11 9.94
C LEU A 53 5.90 12.17 10.90
N THR A 54 5.49 12.12 12.17
CA THR A 54 5.95 13.07 13.17
C THR A 54 7.46 12.96 13.34
N THR A 55 8.12 14.03 13.78
CA THR A 55 9.58 14.04 13.98
C THR A 55 10.04 12.91 14.91
N GLU A 56 9.18 12.51 15.85
CA GLU A 56 9.40 11.42 16.80
C GLU A 56 9.39 10.05 16.12
N GLU A 57 8.36 9.75 15.34
CA GLU A 57 8.25 8.49 14.59
C GLU A 57 9.37 8.38 13.51
N LEU A 58 9.83 9.50 12.95
CA LEU A 58 10.97 9.53 12.01
C LEU A 58 12.28 9.21 12.72
N MET A 59 12.48 9.77 13.93
CA MET A 59 13.67 9.48 14.73
C MET A 59 13.71 8.01 15.16
N GLU A 60 12.56 7.43 15.50
CA GLU A 60 12.46 6.01 15.86
C GLU A 60 12.78 5.07 14.68
N GLU A 61 12.21 5.32 13.50
CA GLU A 61 12.50 4.55 12.29
C GLU A 61 13.97 4.69 11.83
N LEU A 62 14.54 5.89 11.91
CA LEU A 62 15.95 6.12 11.56
C LEU A 62 16.90 5.43 12.54
N SER A 63 16.62 5.47 13.85
CA SER A 63 17.41 4.77 14.85
C SER A 63 17.40 3.25 14.62
N SER A 64 16.22 2.70 14.35
CA SER A 64 16.03 1.27 14.05
C SER A 64 16.75 0.83 12.77
N ARG A 65 16.81 1.70 11.75
CA ARG A 65 17.56 1.43 10.52
C ARG A 65 19.07 1.56 10.69
N LEU A 66 19.54 2.55 11.45
CA LEU A 66 20.96 2.77 11.72
C LEU A 66 21.56 1.67 12.59
N GLU A 67 20.79 1.08 13.49
CA GLU A 67 21.24 -0.02 14.34
C GLU A 67 21.59 -1.29 13.53
N LYS A 68 20.89 -1.51 12.42
CA LYS A 68 21.22 -2.57 11.44
C LYS A 68 22.48 -2.28 10.63
N PHE A 69 22.97 -1.04 10.63
CA PHE A 69 24.16 -0.58 9.92
C PHE A 69 25.40 -0.52 10.83
N LYS A 70 25.53 -1.40 11.84
CA LYS A 70 26.84 -1.61 12.50
C LYS A 70 27.83 -2.08 11.43
N ILE A 71 28.56 -1.12 10.87
CA ILE A 71 29.68 -1.31 9.97
C ILE A 71 30.68 -2.14 10.76
N THR A 72 30.81 -3.42 10.42
CA THR A 72 31.95 -4.23 10.82
C THR A 72 33.17 -3.57 10.19
N ILE A 73 33.82 -2.67 10.91
CA ILE A 73 35.18 -2.27 10.58
C ILE A 73 36.04 -3.45 11.02
N GLU A 74 36.21 -4.43 10.12
CA GLU A 74 37.29 -5.41 10.24
C GLU A 74 38.61 -4.63 10.21
N LYS A 75 39.44 -4.87 11.23
CA LYS A 75 40.75 -4.28 11.41
C LYS A 75 41.82 -5.33 11.16
#